data_AF-A0A9D0DHM8-F1
#
_entry.id   AF-A0A9D0DHM8-F1
#
_cell.length_a   1.000
_cell.length_b   1.000
_cell.length_c   1.000
_cell.angle_alpha   90.00
_cell.angle_beta   90.00
_cell.angle_gamma   90.00
#
_symmetry.space_group_name_H-M   'P 1'
#
loop_
_entity.id
_entity.type
_entity.pdbx_description
1 polymer ?
#
loop_
_entity_poly.entity_id
_entity_poly.type
_entity_poly.pdbx_seq_one_letter_code
_entity_poly.pdbx_strand_id
1 'polypeptide(L)'
;AVVTITLALGIKEMVRHKALLRRLQAAETLGSATVLCSDKTGTITRNEMTVKKIWLPSGMIEVTGSGYDPAGHFEKEGHKFDYPTAFDLQLFLKTGLVCNHAKVTQKGNEWQIIGEPTEASLIVAAYKAWMHTAEEKIVTEFSFNSIRKRMSVVAEEENGLHLYAKGAPEVILERSRYVIAGKTVRQIDKVWRQKITKINREMNSLGIRTLALAHRNLPAEISLQEDEVEQKMVFLGIAGIIDPPHSEAAKSIQMAGEAGIKVVMITGDSPATASAIAAEVGLEVAHAYTSGDVSAMDDDKLKEVLRENILFARARPEDKLRIVKNLQQMHHIVGMTGDGVNDAPALKQADIGIAMGKKGTDVAKAAADMILLDDNFSTIIRALKEGRRQYENVRKFVTYLLCSNTGEVIAILLNILLGGPLILLPVQILWMNLVTDGMTAVALGLEPAEKGIMKHSPRALAEPILDSWAIFLIVALGTYIGCGTLWMHHYYLSHHIPNAEKIAQTVAFTGIIILEKMNVFNYRSLSGPISKTTGFFSNKWVLLAVVITIGLQVCAVYLPFLQRALHTTALGWREWALILAVAAPIYLLTESIKWVRWKIKER
;
A
#
# COMPACT_ATOMS: atom_id res chain seq x y z
N ALA A 1 26.22 -11.71 -5.12
CA ALA A 1 26.51 -10.36 -4.61
C ALA A 1 25.54 -9.31 -5.14
N VAL A 2 25.47 -9.08 -6.46
CA VAL A 2 24.58 -8.06 -7.07
C VAL A 2 23.12 -8.21 -6.64
N VAL A 3 22.54 -9.41 -6.79
CA VAL A 3 21.15 -9.71 -6.37
C VAL A 3 20.91 -9.28 -4.91
N THR A 4 21.82 -9.66 -4.00
CA THR A 4 21.72 -9.32 -2.58
C THR A 4 21.76 -7.81 -2.34
N ILE A 5 22.66 -7.08 -3.01
CA ILE A 5 22.78 -5.63 -2.89
C ILE A 5 21.50 -4.94 -3.41
N THR A 6 21.01 -5.34 -4.58
CA THR A 6 19.80 -4.77 -5.18
C THR A 6 18.58 -5.01 -4.30
N LEU A 7 18.38 -6.23 -3.81
CA LEU A 7 17.28 -6.54 -2.91
C LEU A 7 17.38 -5.75 -1.59
N ALA A 8 18.57 -5.60 -1.02
CA ALA A 8 18.77 -4.80 0.20
C ALA A 8 18.42 -3.31 -0.02
N LEU A 9 18.79 -2.76 -1.18
CA LEU A 9 18.42 -1.39 -1.56
C LEU A 9 16.90 -1.26 -1.78
N GLY A 10 16.26 -2.29 -2.35
CA GLY A 10 14.80 -2.37 -2.47
C GLY A 10 14.08 -2.39 -1.13
N ILE A 11 14.53 -3.19 -0.18
CA ILE A 11 13.99 -3.20 1.19
C ILE A 11 14.12 -1.81 1.81
N LYS A 12 15.28 -1.16 1.67
CA LYS A 12 15.50 0.19 2.22
C LYS A 12 14.47 1.20 1.67
N GLU A 13 14.11 1.08 0.39
CA GLU A 13 13.10 1.93 -0.23
C GLU A 13 11.68 1.58 0.26
N MET A 14 11.35 0.30 0.43
CA MET A 14 10.07 -0.12 1.02
C MET A 14 9.90 0.42 2.46
N VAL A 15 10.95 0.38 3.27
CA VAL A 15 10.94 0.92 4.63
C VAL A 15 10.71 2.44 4.64
N ARG A 16 11.28 3.17 3.66
CA ARG A 16 10.97 4.61 3.48
C ARG A 16 9.49 4.85 3.17
N HIS A 17 8.86 3.92 2.47
CA HIS A 17 7.42 3.88 2.25
C HIS A 17 6.65 3.22 3.39
N LYS A 18 7.27 3.00 4.55
CA LYS A 18 6.67 2.45 5.78
C LYS A 18 6.25 0.98 5.71
N ALA A 19 6.76 0.24 4.73
CA ALA A 19 6.62 -1.21 4.62
C ALA A 19 7.91 -1.89 5.09
N LEU A 20 7.89 -2.50 6.27
CA LEU A 20 9.04 -3.22 6.84
C LEU A 20 8.94 -4.70 6.49
N LEU A 21 9.82 -5.17 5.60
CA LEU A 21 9.93 -6.59 5.27
C LEU A 21 10.85 -7.32 6.26
N ARG A 22 10.40 -8.49 6.72
CA ARG A 22 11.19 -9.38 7.59
C ARG A 22 12.00 -10.41 6.81
N ARG A 23 11.62 -10.66 5.56
CA ARG A 23 12.29 -11.60 4.65
C ARG A 23 12.50 -10.95 3.29
N LEU A 24 13.64 -11.22 2.64
CA LEU A 24 13.96 -10.65 1.33
C LEU A 24 13.00 -11.13 0.24
N GLN A 25 12.60 -12.40 0.29
CA GLN A 25 11.70 -13.01 -0.69
C GLN A 25 10.27 -12.43 -0.64
N ALA A 26 9.88 -11.86 0.50
CA ALA A 26 8.55 -11.30 0.70
C ALA A 26 8.25 -10.13 -0.28
N ALA A 27 9.26 -9.37 -0.69
CA ALA A 27 9.12 -8.33 -1.70
C ALA A 27 8.63 -8.88 -3.05
N GLU A 28 9.21 -10.01 -3.47
CA GLU A 28 8.89 -10.66 -4.75
C GLU A 28 7.51 -11.30 -4.72
N THR A 29 7.20 -12.02 -3.65
CA THR A 29 5.89 -12.64 -3.44
C THR A 29 4.79 -11.58 -3.44
N LEU A 30 4.99 -10.46 -2.75
CA LEU A 30 4.05 -9.35 -2.73
C LEU A 30 3.83 -8.77 -4.13
N GLY A 31 4.88 -8.61 -4.93
CA GLY A 31 4.77 -8.14 -6.32
C GLY A 31 3.93 -9.07 -7.22
N SER A 32 3.85 -10.35 -6.86
CA SER A 32 3.11 -11.40 -7.58
C SER A 32 1.75 -11.72 -6.94
N ALA A 33 1.33 -10.99 -5.91
CA ALA A 33 0.05 -11.22 -5.24
C ALA A 33 -1.12 -11.02 -6.22
N THR A 34 -2.05 -11.98 -6.22
CA THR A 34 -3.28 -11.94 -7.02
C THR A 34 -4.51 -11.59 -6.19
N VAL A 35 -4.47 -11.90 -4.89
CA VAL A 35 -5.56 -11.64 -3.95
C VAL A 35 -4.99 -10.99 -2.69
N LEU A 36 -5.65 -9.94 -2.22
CA LEU A 36 -5.38 -9.30 -0.93
C LEU A 36 -6.61 -9.44 -0.04
N CYS A 37 -6.52 -10.33 0.94
CA CYS A 37 -7.45 -10.41 2.05
C CYS A 37 -7.08 -9.32 3.06
N SER A 38 -7.92 -8.29 3.18
CA SER A 38 -7.68 -7.17 4.08
C SER A 38 -8.72 -7.16 5.19
N ASP A 39 -8.23 -7.04 6.42
CA ASP A 39 -9.04 -6.59 7.53
C ASP A 39 -9.55 -5.17 7.28
N LYS A 40 -10.79 -4.89 7.70
CA LYS A 40 -11.39 -3.56 7.57
C LYS A 40 -10.81 -2.61 8.62
N THR A 41 -10.99 -2.96 9.88
CA THR A 41 -10.73 -2.11 11.04
C THR A 41 -9.24 -1.87 11.19
N GLY A 42 -8.83 -0.60 11.16
CA GLY A 42 -7.44 -0.21 11.36
C GLY A 42 -6.57 -0.29 10.11
N THR A 43 -6.99 -0.99 9.04
CA THR A 43 -6.24 -1.08 7.77
C THR A 43 -6.90 -0.28 6.65
N ILE A 44 -8.17 -0.57 6.32
CA ILE A 44 -8.96 0.21 5.36
C ILE A 44 -9.54 1.44 6.06
N THR A 45 -10.00 1.26 7.29
CA THR A 45 -10.49 2.31 8.18
C THR A 45 -9.47 2.68 9.23
N ARG A 46 -9.59 3.88 9.79
CA ARG A 46 -8.63 4.39 10.76
C ARG A 46 -8.74 3.70 12.13
N ASN A 47 -9.85 3.01 12.40
CA ASN A 47 -10.24 2.59 13.73
C ASN A 47 -10.22 3.78 14.71
N GLU A 48 -10.83 4.87 14.26
CA GLU A 48 -11.00 6.14 14.99
C GLU A 48 -12.45 6.59 14.84
N MET A 49 -13.30 6.15 15.79
CA MET A 49 -14.73 6.42 15.75
C MET A 49 -14.98 7.93 15.67
N THR A 50 -15.74 8.35 14.66
CA THR A 50 -15.97 9.75 14.32
C THR A 50 -17.47 9.98 14.13
N VAL A 51 -18.03 10.99 14.80
CA VAL A 51 -19.38 11.48 14.46
C VAL A 51 -19.30 12.07 13.07
N LYS A 52 -19.98 11.45 12.10
CA LYS A 52 -20.02 11.88 10.70
C LYS A 52 -21.30 12.63 10.39
N LYS A 53 -22.38 12.27 11.09
CA LYS A 53 -23.73 12.70 10.82
C LYS A 53 -24.44 12.99 12.13
N ILE A 54 -25.16 14.09 12.23
CA ILE A 54 -26.03 14.43 13.35
C ILE A 54 -27.40 14.71 12.79
N TRP A 55 -28.39 13.91 13.19
CA TRP A 55 -29.78 14.20 12.88
C TRP A 55 -30.42 14.93 14.05
N LEU A 56 -30.93 16.13 13.77
CA LEU A 56 -31.80 16.87 14.67
C LEU A 56 -33.21 16.91 14.08
N PRO A 57 -34.25 17.10 14.91
CA PRO A 57 -35.61 17.33 14.43
C PRO A 57 -35.73 18.52 13.45
N SER A 58 -34.80 19.48 13.53
CA SER A 58 -34.67 20.65 12.63
C SER A 58 -33.90 20.38 11.32
N GLY A 59 -33.26 19.21 11.18
CA GLY A 59 -32.56 18.83 9.96
C GLY A 59 -31.36 17.91 10.15
N MET A 60 -30.85 17.44 9.03
CA MET A 60 -29.62 16.63 8.97
C MET A 60 -28.40 17.55 8.90
N ILE A 61 -27.36 17.23 9.68
CA ILE A 61 -26.09 17.95 9.72
C ILE A 61 -24.97 16.94 9.46
N GLU A 62 -24.05 17.29 8.58
CA GLU A 62 -22.83 16.54 8.34
C GLU A 62 -21.67 17.15 9.12
N VAL A 63 -20.79 16.29 9.62
CA VAL A 63 -19.62 16.70 10.40
C VAL A 63 -18.37 16.37 9.58
N THR A 64 -17.57 17.39 9.29
CA THR A 64 -16.31 17.24 8.55
C THR A 64 -15.16 16.86 9.47
N GLY A 65 -14.01 16.53 8.88
CA GLY A 65 -12.87 15.98 9.61
C GLY A 65 -13.01 14.48 9.89
N SER A 66 -11.89 13.87 10.27
CA SER A 66 -11.79 12.43 10.52
C SER A 66 -10.85 12.18 11.68
N GLY A 67 -11.16 11.19 12.51
CA GLY A 67 -10.34 10.86 13.66
C GLY A 67 -10.61 11.74 14.87
N TYR A 68 -9.63 11.80 15.77
CA TYR A 68 -9.76 12.51 17.05
C TYR A 68 -9.28 13.97 17.02
N ASP A 69 -8.82 14.45 15.86
CA ASP A 69 -8.52 15.87 15.66
C ASP A 69 -9.82 16.68 15.59
N PRO A 70 -10.03 17.67 16.49
CA PRO A 70 -11.18 18.55 16.45
C PRO A 70 -11.12 19.58 15.32
N ALA A 71 -10.12 19.55 14.44
CA ALA A 71 -10.15 20.29 13.19
C ALA A 71 -11.34 19.82 12.31
N GLY A 72 -12.30 20.70 12.09
CA GLY A 72 -13.48 20.43 11.27
C GLY A 72 -14.57 21.48 11.44
N HIS A 73 -15.68 21.29 10.75
CA HIS A 73 -16.85 22.15 10.80
C HIS A 73 -18.13 21.33 10.53
N PHE A 74 -19.27 21.98 10.73
CA PHE A 74 -20.58 21.41 10.44
C PHE A 74 -21.05 21.88 9.07
N GLU A 75 -21.70 21.00 8.33
CA GLU A 75 -22.30 21.30 7.03
C GLU A 75 -23.79 20.92 7.02
N LYS A 76 -24.58 21.72 6.34
CA LYS A 76 -25.99 21.45 6.05
C LYS A 76 -26.21 21.69 4.57
N GLU A 77 -26.70 20.67 3.86
CA GLU A 77 -26.90 20.72 2.40
C GLU A 77 -25.63 21.13 1.61
N GLY A 78 -24.46 20.68 2.07
CA GLY A 78 -23.17 20.97 1.43
C GLY A 78 -22.58 22.36 1.71
N HIS A 79 -23.26 23.17 2.54
CA HIS A 79 -22.77 24.49 2.94
C HIS A 79 -22.38 24.51 4.42
N LYS A 80 -21.34 25.30 4.74
CA LYS A 80 -20.89 25.49 6.13
C LYS A 80 -22.04 26.05 6.96
N PHE A 81 -22.36 25.34 8.05
CA PHE A 81 -23.46 25.64 8.94
C PHE A 81 -22.96 26.39 10.18
N ASP A 82 -23.59 27.52 10.48
CA ASP A 82 -23.24 28.36 11.62
C ASP A 82 -23.83 27.80 12.93
N TYR A 83 -23.03 27.00 13.65
CA TYR A 83 -23.45 26.32 14.87
C TYR A 83 -23.73 27.23 16.10
N PRO A 84 -23.12 28.43 16.28
CA PRO A 84 -23.40 29.28 17.45
C PRO A 84 -24.86 29.74 17.56
N THR A 85 -25.59 29.77 16.45
CA THR A 85 -27.00 30.20 16.42
C THR A 85 -28.00 29.04 16.57
N ALA A 86 -27.52 27.79 16.48
CA ALA A 86 -28.33 26.58 16.52
C ALA A 86 -28.44 26.00 17.95
N PHE A 87 -29.48 26.43 18.68
CA PHE A 87 -29.70 26.05 20.08
C PHE A 87 -29.83 24.53 20.29
N ASP A 88 -30.57 23.83 19.43
CA ASP A 88 -30.76 22.38 19.49
C ASP A 88 -29.44 21.62 19.25
N LEU A 89 -28.60 22.08 18.32
CA LEU A 89 -27.25 21.53 18.11
C LEU A 89 -26.36 21.75 19.34
N GLN A 90 -26.35 22.95 19.92
CA GLN A 90 -25.55 23.22 21.11
C GLN A 90 -25.97 22.34 22.29
N LEU A 91 -27.27 22.20 22.53
CA LEU A 91 -27.77 21.33 23.60
C LEU A 91 -27.44 19.86 23.33
N PHE A 92 -27.50 19.43 22.08
CA PHE A 92 -27.08 18.09 21.66
C PHE A 92 -25.59 17.83 21.94
N LEU A 93 -24.72 18.75 21.51
CA LEU A 93 -23.27 18.64 21.72
C LEU A 93 -22.89 18.72 23.20
N LYS A 94 -23.53 19.62 23.96
CA LYS A 94 -23.40 19.71 25.43
C LYS A 94 -23.77 18.38 26.09
N THR A 95 -24.90 17.80 25.73
CA THR A 95 -25.35 16.51 26.26
C THR A 95 -24.31 15.41 26.01
N GLY A 96 -23.71 15.38 24.82
CA GLY A 96 -22.65 14.43 24.48
C GLY A 96 -21.32 14.67 25.19
N LEU A 97 -21.05 15.90 25.60
CA LEU A 97 -19.85 16.31 26.34
C LEU A 97 -19.97 15.97 27.84
N VAL A 98 -21.14 16.25 28.44
CA VAL A 98 -21.41 16.09 29.87
C VAL A 98 -21.69 14.64 30.24
N CYS A 99 -22.56 13.97 29.47
CA CYS A 99 -22.86 12.55 29.67
C CYS A 99 -21.76 11.72 29.02
N ASN A 100 -20.53 11.73 29.56
CA ASN A 100 -19.36 11.11 28.93
C ASN A 100 -18.28 10.72 29.94
N HIS A 101 -17.65 9.55 29.75
CA HIS A 101 -16.49 9.13 30.54
C HIS A 101 -15.17 9.24 29.78
N ALA A 102 -15.23 9.47 28.47
CA ALA A 102 -14.02 9.65 27.68
C ALA A 102 -13.37 11.01 27.95
N LYS A 103 -12.07 11.08 27.66
CA LYS A 103 -11.30 12.32 27.62
C LYS A 103 -10.50 12.37 26.33
N VAL A 104 -10.48 13.55 25.71
CA VAL A 104 -9.69 13.81 24.49
C VAL A 104 -8.62 14.83 24.85
N THR A 105 -7.36 14.44 24.70
CA THR A 105 -6.20 15.24 25.10
C THR A 105 -5.19 15.34 23.97
N GLN A 106 -4.55 16.50 23.83
CA GLN A 106 -3.48 16.70 22.85
C GLN A 106 -2.13 16.42 23.51
N LYS A 107 -1.34 15.49 22.95
CA LYS A 107 0.06 15.26 23.33
C LYS A 107 0.96 15.53 22.13
N GLY A 108 1.68 16.65 22.17
CA GLY A 108 2.46 17.12 21.02
C GLY A 108 1.53 17.42 19.84
N ASN A 109 1.76 16.75 18.70
CA ASN A 109 0.95 16.92 17.49
C ASN A 109 -0.16 15.86 17.32
N GLU A 110 -0.34 14.93 18.28
CA GLU A 110 -1.35 13.87 18.19
C GLU A 110 -2.44 14.03 19.26
N TRP A 111 -3.68 13.78 18.85
CA TRP A 111 -4.84 13.71 19.74
C TRP A 111 -5.02 12.28 20.25
N GLN A 112 -5.03 12.12 21.57
CA GLN A 112 -5.19 10.85 22.25
C GLN A 112 -6.51 10.81 23.02
N ILE A 113 -7.14 9.65 22.99
CA ILE A 113 -8.36 9.39 23.75
C ILE A 113 -8.06 8.51 24.96
N ILE A 114 -8.79 8.74 26.04
CA ILE A 114 -8.89 7.85 27.20
C ILE A 114 -10.37 7.51 27.33
N GLY A 115 -10.71 6.22 27.43
CA GLY A 115 -12.10 5.74 27.49
C GLY A 115 -12.60 5.18 26.14
N GLU A 116 -13.92 5.05 26.02
CA GLU A 116 -14.56 4.39 24.88
C GLU A 116 -14.52 5.26 23.60
N PRO A 117 -14.07 4.74 22.44
CA PRO A 117 -13.99 5.49 21.19
C PRO A 117 -15.31 6.14 20.75
N THR A 118 -16.44 5.46 21.01
CA THR A 118 -17.77 5.97 20.67
C THR A 118 -18.08 7.25 21.46
N GLU A 119 -17.72 7.27 22.74
CA GLU A 119 -17.93 8.44 23.59
C GLU A 119 -16.96 9.56 23.28
N ALA A 120 -15.68 9.22 23.02
CA ALA A 120 -14.68 10.19 22.60
C ALA A 120 -15.09 10.92 21.31
N SER A 121 -15.75 10.21 20.37
CA SER A 121 -16.25 10.81 19.13
C SER A 121 -17.27 11.94 19.37
N LEU A 122 -18.08 11.86 20.43
CA LEU A 122 -19.03 12.91 20.82
C LEU A 122 -18.30 14.14 21.37
N ILE A 123 -17.24 13.93 22.15
CA ILE A 123 -16.39 15.01 22.67
C ILE A 123 -15.71 15.74 21.51
N VAL A 124 -15.15 14.99 20.55
CA VAL A 124 -14.52 15.58 19.35
C VAL A 124 -15.53 16.40 18.55
N ALA A 125 -16.78 15.93 18.43
CA ALA A 125 -17.85 16.70 17.79
C ALA A 125 -18.14 18.00 18.56
N ALA A 126 -18.19 17.98 19.89
CA ALA A 126 -18.36 19.18 20.69
C ALA A 126 -17.16 20.16 20.57
N TYR A 127 -15.93 19.64 20.53
CA TYR A 127 -14.72 20.44 20.34
C TYR A 127 -14.68 21.14 18.98
N LYS A 128 -15.24 20.53 17.92
CA LYS A 128 -15.42 21.18 16.59
C LYS A 128 -16.35 22.40 16.65
N ALA A 129 -17.24 22.44 17.63
CA ALA A 129 -18.08 23.61 17.94
C ALA A 129 -17.42 24.56 18.95
N TRP A 130 -16.11 24.42 19.22
CA TRP A 130 -15.38 25.22 20.20
C TRP A 130 -15.95 25.12 21.62
N MET A 131 -16.66 24.04 21.92
CA MET A 131 -17.13 23.74 23.27
C MET A 131 -16.00 23.05 24.03
N HIS A 132 -15.77 23.48 25.27
CA HIS A 132 -14.82 22.86 26.17
C HIS A 132 -15.57 22.15 27.30
N THR A 133 -14.99 21.08 27.83
CA THR A 133 -15.56 20.36 28.97
C THR A 133 -15.68 21.32 30.14
N ALA A 134 -16.92 21.70 30.49
CA ALA A 134 -17.19 22.43 31.71
C ALA A 134 -17.12 21.46 32.89
N GLU A 135 -16.58 21.92 34.02
CA GLU A 135 -16.65 21.18 35.29
C GLU A 135 -18.05 21.34 35.89
N GLU A 136 -19.04 20.75 35.22
CA GLU A 136 -20.39 20.67 35.77
C GLU A 136 -20.38 19.77 37.01
N LYS A 137 -21.07 20.22 38.07
CA LYS A 137 -21.15 19.46 39.31
C LYS A 137 -22.14 18.31 39.12
N ILE A 138 -21.61 17.13 38.82
CA ILE A 138 -22.40 15.90 38.69
C ILE A 138 -22.92 15.50 40.07
N VAL A 139 -24.24 15.51 40.23
CA VAL A 139 -24.94 15.14 41.47
C VAL A 139 -25.16 13.64 41.53
N THR A 140 -25.56 13.04 40.40
CA THR A 140 -25.71 11.59 40.30
C THR A 140 -25.46 11.09 38.87
N GLU A 141 -25.09 9.83 38.74
CA GLU A 141 -24.86 9.15 37.47
C GLU A 141 -25.55 7.78 37.47
N PHE A 142 -26.16 7.45 36.34
CA PHE A 142 -26.60 6.10 36.02
C PHE A 142 -25.79 5.59 34.82
N SER A 143 -24.80 4.74 35.10
CA SER A 143 -23.85 4.25 34.10
C SER A 143 -24.50 3.31 33.08
N PHE A 144 -23.81 3.10 31.96
CA PHE A 144 -24.24 2.17 30.92
C PHE A 144 -24.21 0.70 31.39
N ASN A 145 -25.23 -0.07 31.02
CA ASN A 145 -25.16 -1.54 31.04
C ASN A 145 -25.92 -2.13 29.85
N SER A 146 -25.63 -3.39 29.50
CA SER A 146 -26.18 -4.09 28.33
C SER A 146 -27.70 -4.33 28.41
N ILE A 147 -28.27 -4.33 29.62
CA ILE A 147 -29.71 -4.50 29.85
C ILE A 147 -30.45 -3.19 29.53
N ARG A 148 -29.99 -2.06 30.08
CA ARG A 148 -30.65 -0.76 29.94
C ARG A 148 -30.26 0.00 28.67
N LYS A 149 -29.10 -0.31 28.07
CA LYS A 149 -28.56 0.26 26.82
C LYS A 149 -28.53 1.79 26.75
N ARG A 150 -28.37 2.45 27.90
CA ARG A 150 -28.31 3.91 28.04
C ARG A 150 -27.45 4.30 29.24
N MET A 151 -26.98 5.54 29.23
CA MET A 151 -26.30 6.22 30.31
C MET A 151 -26.98 7.57 30.54
N SER A 152 -27.03 8.02 31.79
CA SER A 152 -27.46 9.38 32.10
C SER A 152 -26.69 9.97 33.27
N VAL A 153 -26.58 11.29 33.30
CA VAL A 153 -25.96 12.06 34.37
C VAL A 153 -26.89 13.21 34.75
N VAL A 154 -27.00 13.48 36.04
CA VAL A 154 -27.67 14.66 36.58
C VAL A 154 -26.61 15.65 37.01
N ALA A 155 -26.63 16.82 36.40
CA ALA A 155 -25.74 17.94 36.70
C ALA A 155 -26.50 19.09 37.36
N GLU A 156 -25.85 19.76 38.29
CA GLU A 156 -26.31 21.02 38.88
C GLU A 156 -25.71 22.19 38.09
N GLU A 157 -26.57 23.05 37.55
CA GLU A 157 -26.20 24.28 36.85
C GLU A 157 -26.87 25.50 37.49
N GLU A 158 -26.48 26.72 37.09
CA GLU A 158 -27.04 27.97 37.62
C GLU A 158 -28.58 28.03 37.54
N ASN A 159 -29.18 27.34 36.58
CA ASN A 159 -30.62 27.33 36.34
C ASN A 159 -31.35 26.09 36.89
N GLY A 160 -30.67 25.28 37.71
CA GLY A 160 -31.24 24.12 38.41
C GLY A 160 -30.62 22.77 38.01
N LEU A 161 -31.37 21.69 38.25
CA LEU A 161 -30.93 20.33 37.97
C LEU A 161 -31.27 19.94 36.52
N HIS A 162 -30.28 19.42 35.81
CA HIS A 162 -30.42 18.98 34.42
C HIS A 162 -30.00 17.52 34.27
N LEU A 163 -30.82 16.73 33.59
CA LEU A 163 -30.49 15.37 33.16
C LEU A 163 -29.96 15.41 31.72
N TYR A 164 -28.81 14.78 31.51
CA TYR A 164 -28.22 14.51 30.21
C TYR A 164 -28.17 13.00 30.00
N ALA A 165 -28.74 12.51 28.91
CA ALA A 165 -28.83 11.08 28.63
C ALA A 165 -28.38 10.75 27.20
N LYS A 166 -27.72 9.59 27.05
CA LYS A 166 -27.37 9.01 25.75
C LYS A 166 -27.62 7.51 25.76
N GLY A 167 -27.97 6.94 24.61
CA GLY A 167 -28.21 5.50 24.52
C GLY A 167 -28.73 5.05 23.16
N ALA A 168 -29.17 3.78 23.14
CA ALA A 168 -29.81 3.21 21.96
C ALA A 168 -31.04 4.05 21.55
N PRO A 169 -31.20 4.40 20.26
CA PRO A 169 -32.28 5.29 19.84
C PRO A 169 -33.68 4.85 20.23
N GLU A 170 -33.98 3.55 20.17
CA GLU A 170 -35.25 2.98 20.60
C GLU A 170 -35.50 3.18 22.11
N VAL A 171 -34.48 2.98 22.94
CA VAL A 171 -34.59 3.11 24.40
C VAL A 171 -34.79 4.58 24.81
N ILE A 172 -34.03 5.49 24.21
CA ILE A 172 -34.15 6.92 24.49
C ILE A 172 -35.52 7.44 24.02
N LEU A 173 -35.99 6.98 22.86
CA LEU A 173 -37.29 7.37 22.31
C LEU A 173 -38.46 6.92 23.19
N GLU A 174 -38.43 5.70 23.74
CA GLU A 174 -39.47 5.17 24.63
C GLU A 174 -39.62 6.02 25.91
N ARG A 175 -38.50 6.58 26.40
CA ARG A 175 -38.47 7.40 27.61
C ARG A 175 -38.61 8.91 27.35
N SER A 176 -38.71 9.31 26.08
CA SER A 176 -38.90 10.69 25.66
C SER A 176 -40.38 11.00 25.45
N ARG A 177 -40.82 12.17 25.96
CA ARG A 177 -42.19 12.69 25.75
C ARG A 177 -42.21 13.88 24.80
N TYR A 178 -41.07 14.57 24.67
CA TYR A 178 -40.95 15.79 23.90
C TYR A 178 -39.81 15.69 22.90
N VAL A 179 -39.82 16.55 21.89
CA VAL A 179 -38.78 16.70 20.88
C VAL A 179 -38.50 18.19 20.71
N ILE A 180 -37.25 18.57 20.49
CA ILE A 180 -36.86 19.96 20.25
C ILE A 180 -36.43 20.17 18.80
N ALA A 181 -37.02 21.16 18.13
CA ALA A 181 -36.61 21.60 16.80
C ALA A 181 -36.24 23.09 16.84
N GLY A 182 -34.96 23.41 16.68
CA GLY A 182 -34.43 24.74 16.92
C GLY A 182 -34.62 25.14 18.39
N LYS A 183 -35.56 26.04 18.67
CA LYS A 183 -35.93 26.47 20.03
C LYS A 183 -37.32 25.98 20.46
N THR A 184 -38.04 25.29 19.58
CA THR A 184 -39.44 24.90 19.84
C THR A 184 -39.50 23.47 20.37
N VAL A 185 -40.03 23.31 21.58
CA VAL A 185 -40.32 22.01 22.17
C VAL A 185 -41.74 21.59 21.79
N ARG A 186 -41.91 20.36 21.29
CA ARG A 186 -43.21 19.77 20.93
C ARG A 186 -43.36 18.41 21.56
N GLN A 187 -44.60 17.98 21.82
CA GLN A 187 -44.86 16.62 22.27
C GLN A 187 -44.60 15.62 21.12
N ILE A 188 -44.01 14.47 21.45
CA ILE A 188 -43.80 13.39 20.49
C ILE A 188 -45.15 12.74 20.19
N ASP A 189 -45.59 12.84 18.94
CA ASP A 189 -46.74 12.15 18.38
C ASP A 189 -46.33 10.92 17.56
N LYS A 190 -47.31 10.24 16.94
CA LYS A 190 -47.03 9.07 16.08
C LYS A 190 -46.15 9.42 14.87
N VAL A 191 -46.28 10.64 14.34
CA VAL A 191 -45.52 11.10 13.17
C VAL A 191 -44.04 11.25 13.52
N TRP A 192 -43.74 11.89 14.66
CA TRP A 192 -42.37 12.01 15.16
C TRP A 192 -41.74 10.67 15.48
N ARG A 193 -42.48 9.75 16.13
CA ARG A 193 -41.97 8.39 16.38
C ARG A 193 -41.59 7.68 15.09
N GLN A 194 -42.47 7.68 14.10
CA GLN A 194 -42.19 7.07 12.78
C GLN A 194 -40.98 7.71 12.10
N LYS A 195 -40.86 9.05 12.16
CA LYS A 195 -39.73 9.77 11.58
C LYS A 195 -38.39 9.40 12.25
N ILE A 196 -38.33 9.37 13.58
CA ILE A 196 -37.13 9.01 14.34
C ILE A 196 -36.71 7.56 14.05
N THR A 197 -37.67 6.63 14.08
CA THR A 197 -37.41 5.21 13.76
C THR A 197 -36.94 5.03 12.32
N LYS A 198 -37.51 5.78 11.36
CA LYS A 198 -37.09 5.76 9.95
C LYS A 198 -35.65 6.22 9.79
N ILE A 199 -35.28 7.37 10.35
CA ILE A 199 -33.91 7.90 10.29
C ILE A 199 -32.91 6.94 10.93
N ASN A 200 -33.27 6.36 12.08
CA ASN A 200 -32.42 5.35 12.73
C ASN A 200 -32.14 4.16 11.79
N ARG A 201 -33.17 3.65 11.11
CA ARG A 201 -33.00 2.55 10.14
C ARG A 201 -32.15 2.96 8.94
N GLU A 202 -32.37 4.16 8.39
CA GLU A 202 -31.59 4.68 7.26
C GLU A 202 -30.11 4.84 7.60
N MET A 203 -29.77 5.37 8.78
CA MET A 203 -28.38 5.45 9.23
C MET A 203 -27.76 4.05 9.40
N ASN A 204 -28.47 3.13 10.05
CA ASN A 204 -27.96 1.78 10.25
C ASN A 204 -27.79 1.01 8.92
N SER A 205 -28.65 1.23 7.92
CA SER A 205 -28.48 0.62 6.59
C SER A 205 -27.27 1.15 5.83
N LEU A 206 -26.80 2.36 6.18
CA LEU A 206 -25.55 2.94 5.69
C LEU A 206 -24.34 2.53 6.56
N GLY A 207 -24.50 1.54 7.45
CA GLY A 207 -23.42 1.09 8.33
C GLY A 207 -23.06 2.05 9.45
N ILE A 208 -23.84 3.12 9.63
CA ILE A 208 -23.57 4.16 10.62
C ILE A 208 -24.11 3.70 11.97
N ARG A 209 -23.23 3.65 12.99
CA ARG A 209 -23.62 3.37 14.37
C ARG A 209 -24.37 4.57 14.93
N THR A 210 -25.60 4.34 15.38
CA THR A 210 -26.47 5.41 15.90
C THR A 210 -26.49 5.47 17.42
N LEU A 211 -26.42 6.69 17.97
CA LEU A 211 -26.63 6.95 19.40
C LEU A 211 -27.57 8.14 19.56
N ALA A 212 -28.67 7.97 20.29
CA ALA A 212 -29.60 9.06 20.56
C ALA A 212 -29.22 9.80 21.83
N LEU A 213 -29.45 11.11 21.84
CA LEU A 213 -29.23 11.98 22.99
C LEU A 213 -30.55 12.62 23.41
N ALA A 214 -30.73 12.77 24.71
CA ALA A 214 -31.90 13.39 25.31
C ALA A 214 -31.51 14.23 26.53
N HIS A 215 -32.34 15.22 26.82
CA HIS A 215 -32.17 16.15 27.93
C HIS A 215 -33.47 16.33 28.70
N ARG A 216 -33.38 16.65 29.99
CA ARG A 216 -34.54 17.03 30.79
C ARG A 216 -34.15 18.04 31.87
N ASN A 217 -34.93 19.11 32.00
CA ASN A 217 -34.89 19.96 33.19
C ASN A 217 -35.65 19.26 34.32
N LEU A 218 -34.99 19.10 35.46
CA LEU A 218 -35.55 18.45 36.64
C LEU A 218 -36.06 19.49 37.64
N PRO A 219 -37.20 19.23 38.31
CA PRO A 219 -37.63 20.04 39.45
C PRO A 219 -36.59 19.99 40.58
N ALA A 220 -36.50 21.06 41.38
CA ALA A 220 -35.55 21.14 42.49
C ALA A 220 -35.75 20.03 43.56
N GLU A 221 -36.98 19.56 43.75
CA GLU A 221 -37.35 18.56 44.77
C GLU A 221 -37.71 17.19 44.16
N ILE A 222 -36.97 16.73 43.14
CA ILE A 222 -37.18 15.38 42.57
C ILE A 222 -36.35 14.32 43.29
N SER A 223 -36.90 13.10 43.42
CA SER A 223 -36.09 11.96 43.86
C SER A 223 -35.06 11.64 42.78
N LEU A 224 -33.79 11.55 43.17
CA LEU A 224 -32.68 11.20 42.27
C LEU A 224 -32.60 9.68 42.04
N GLN A 225 -33.74 9.06 41.74
CA GLN A 225 -33.84 7.65 41.38
C GLN A 225 -33.99 7.49 39.86
N GLU A 226 -33.42 6.40 39.33
CA GLU A 226 -33.31 6.12 37.89
C GLU A 226 -34.64 6.33 37.16
N ASP A 227 -35.70 5.65 37.60
CA ASP A 227 -36.99 5.66 36.91
C ASP A 227 -37.74 6.99 37.04
N GLU A 228 -37.43 7.84 38.02
CA GLU A 228 -38.05 9.15 38.15
C GLU A 228 -37.39 10.19 37.24
N VAL A 229 -36.06 10.20 37.18
CA VAL A 229 -35.32 11.20 36.39
C VAL A 229 -35.33 10.87 34.91
N GLU A 230 -35.21 9.60 34.52
CA GLU A 230 -35.09 9.16 33.12
C GLU A 230 -36.43 8.99 32.38
N GLN A 231 -37.47 9.72 32.77
CA GLN A 231 -38.76 9.74 32.07
C GLN A 231 -39.08 11.12 31.50
N LYS A 232 -40.05 11.20 30.60
CA LYS A 232 -40.56 12.47 30.04
C LYS A 232 -39.45 13.37 29.47
N MET A 233 -38.39 12.76 28.94
CA MET A 233 -37.25 13.51 28.40
C MET A 233 -37.60 14.24 27.11
N VAL A 234 -36.78 15.23 26.77
CA VAL A 234 -36.75 15.90 25.48
C VAL A 234 -35.73 15.20 24.58
N PHE A 235 -36.21 14.55 23.52
CA PHE A 235 -35.37 13.95 22.49
C PHE A 235 -34.67 15.04 21.70
N LEU A 236 -33.33 15.00 21.66
CA LEU A 236 -32.52 16.01 20.99
C LEU A 236 -32.19 15.61 19.55
N GLY A 237 -31.75 14.37 19.34
CA GLY A 237 -31.25 13.94 18.04
C GLY A 237 -30.56 12.58 18.08
N ILE A 238 -29.99 12.19 16.94
CA ILE A 238 -29.20 10.98 16.75
C ILE A 238 -27.81 11.35 16.21
N ALA A 239 -26.77 10.94 16.92
CA ALA A 239 -25.40 10.92 16.41
C ALA A 239 -25.20 9.67 15.56
N GLY A 240 -24.79 9.88 14.32
CA GLY A 240 -24.30 8.88 13.40
C GLY A 240 -22.78 8.81 13.44
N ILE A 241 -22.27 7.73 14.02
CA ILE A 241 -20.85 7.48 14.28
C ILE A 241 -20.36 6.41 13.31
N ILE A 242 -19.25 6.67 12.65
CA ILE A 242 -18.60 5.70 11.76
C ILE A 242 -17.14 5.53 12.16
N ASP A 243 -16.57 4.40 11.76
CA ASP A 243 -15.13 4.25 11.66
C ASP A 243 -14.71 4.62 10.22
N PRO A 244 -14.20 5.84 9.97
CA PRO A 244 -14.02 6.34 8.62
C PRO A 244 -12.88 5.63 7.90
N PRO A 245 -13.00 5.42 6.57
CA PRO A 245 -11.89 4.94 5.76
C PRO A 245 -10.71 5.92 5.78
N HIS A 246 -9.50 5.43 5.52
CA HIS A 246 -8.39 6.31 5.19
C HIS A 246 -8.71 7.10 3.91
N SER A 247 -8.32 8.37 3.84
CA SER A 247 -8.56 9.23 2.67
C SER A 247 -7.96 8.68 1.37
N GLU A 248 -6.89 7.88 1.47
CA GLU A 248 -6.26 7.22 0.33
C GLU A 248 -6.81 5.81 0.02
N ALA A 249 -7.73 5.27 0.85
CA ALA A 249 -8.21 3.89 0.72
C ALA A 249 -8.90 3.66 -0.63
N ALA A 250 -9.80 4.56 -1.03
CA ALA A 250 -10.53 4.44 -2.29
C ALA A 250 -9.60 4.39 -3.51
N LYS A 251 -8.63 5.32 -3.56
CA LYS A 251 -7.60 5.33 -4.62
C LYS A 251 -6.76 4.05 -4.61
N SER A 252 -6.45 3.52 -3.44
CA SER A 252 -5.63 2.31 -3.29
C SER A 252 -6.37 1.06 -3.77
N ILE A 253 -7.67 0.96 -3.49
CA ILE A 253 -8.53 -0.13 -3.98
C ILE A 253 -8.68 -0.06 -5.49
N GLN A 254 -8.90 1.13 -6.05
CA GLN A 254 -8.90 1.33 -7.50
C GLN A 254 -7.57 0.88 -8.13
N MET A 255 -6.42 1.31 -7.57
CA MET A 255 -5.10 0.90 -8.06
C MET A 255 -4.87 -0.61 -7.94
N ALA A 256 -5.41 -1.28 -6.91
CA ALA A 256 -5.35 -2.73 -6.80
C ALA A 256 -6.14 -3.41 -7.93
N GLY A 257 -7.35 -2.93 -8.21
CA GLY A 257 -8.18 -3.41 -9.31
C GLY A 257 -7.52 -3.22 -10.68
N GLU A 258 -6.96 -2.03 -10.95
CA GLU A 258 -6.20 -1.74 -12.18
C GLU A 258 -4.98 -2.67 -12.35
N ALA A 259 -4.41 -3.14 -11.25
CA ALA A 259 -3.27 -4.05 -11.24
C ALA A 259 -3.65 -5.53 -11.33
N GLY A 260 -4.94 -5.84 -11.52
CA GLY A 260 -5.48 -7.19 -11.57
C GLY A 260 -5.45 -7.91 -10.23
N ILE A 261 -5.50 -7.18 -9.11
CA ILE A 261 -5.48 -7.73 -7.76
C ILE A 261 -6.89 -7.69 -7.20
N LYS A 262 -7.41 -8.85 -6.80
CA LYS A 262 -8.69 -8.95 -6.13
C LYS A 262 -8.54 -8.58 -4.65
N VAL A 263 -9.30 -7.60 -4.18
CA VAL A 263 -9.35 -7.24 -2.75
C VAL A 263 -10.56 -7.94 -2.12
N VAL A 264 -10.34 -8.68 -1.05
CA VAL A 264 -11.39 -9.34 -0.26
C VAL A 264 -11.40 -8.71 1.13
N MET A 265 -12.47 -8.01 1.47
CA MET A 265 -12.63 -7.45 2.81
C MET A 265 -13.09 -8.54 3.78
N ILE A 266 -12.38 -8.67 4.91
CA ILE A 266 -12.76 -9.56 6.01
C ILE A 266 -12.93 -8.70 7.27
N THR A 267 -14.01 -8.88 8.01
CA THR A 267 -14.28 -8.04 9.19
C THR A 267 -15.16 -8.75 10.22
N GLY A 268 -15.03 -8.31 11.48
CA GLY A 268 -15.95 -8.67 12.57
C GLY A 268 -17.25 -7.86 12.57
N ASP A 269 -17.35 -6.82 11.75
CA ASP A 269 -18.53 -5.96 11.68
C ASP A 269 -19.75 -6.67 11.07
N SER A 270 -20.92 -6.02 11.20
CA SER A 270 -22.14 -6.51 10.56
C SER A 270 -22.05 -6.46 9.02
N PRO A 271 -22.79 -7.33 8.29
CA PRO A 271 -22.82 -7.29 6.83
C PRO A 271 -23.21 -5.92 6.26
N ALA A 272 -24.18 -5.23 6.88
CA ALA A 272 -24.62 -3.91 6.45
C ALA A 272 -23.49 -2.86 6.60
N THR A 273 -22.79 -2.86 7.73
CA THR A 273 -21.65 -1.97 7.98
C THR A 273 -20.50 -2.23 7.02
N ALA A 274 -20.14 -3.50 6.83
CA ALA A 274 -19.07 -3.90 5.93
C ALA A 274 -19.38 -3.48 4.48
N SER A 275 -20.60 -3.72 4.02
CA SER A 275 -21.04 -3.38 2.66
C SER A 275 -21.07 -1.88 2.42
N ALA A 276 -21.49 -1.09 3.42
CA ALA A 276 -21.49 0.37 3.31
C ALA A 276 -20.06 0.94 3.22
N ILE A 277 -19.13 0.44 4.04
CA ILE A 277 -17.72 0.84 3.96
C ILE A 277 -17.11 0.41 2.64
N ALA A 278 -17.39 -0.82 2.16
CA ALA A 278 -16.94 -1.30 0.86
C ALA A 278 -17.40 -0.37 -0.27
N ALA A 279 -18.68 0.02 -0.29
CA ALA A 279 -19.21 0.96 -1.27
C ALA A 279 -18.55 2.35 -1.17
N GLU A 280 -18.32 2.87 0.04
CA GLU A 280 -17.67 4.17 0.26
C GLU A 280 -16.23 4.21 -0.31
N VAL A 281 -15.50 3.10 -0.21
CA VAL A 281 -14.13 3.00 -0.76
C VAL A 281 -14.09 2.50 -2.20
N GLY A 282 -15.24 2.29 -2.86
CA GLY A 282 -15.31 1.82 -4.24
C GLY A 282 -14.93 0.33 -4.42
N LEU A 283 -15.03 -0.47 -3.36
CA LEU A 283 -14.91 -1.92 -3.44
C LEU A 283 -16.26 -2.50 -3.90
N GLU A 284 -16.31 -2.98 -5.13
CA GLU A 284 -17.49 -3.69 -5.64
C GLU A 284 -17.68 -5.00 -4.90
N VAL A 285 -18.88 -5.20 -4.34
CA VAL A 285 -19.23 -6.42 -3.59
C VAL A 285 -20.61 -6.88 -4.04
N ALA A 286 -20.69 -8.09 -4.58
CA ALA A 286 -21.91 -8.76 -4.97
C ALA A 286 -22.66 -9.32 -3.75
N HIS A 287 -21.93 -9.90 -2.79
CA HIS A 287 -22.54 -10.49 -1.60
C HIS A 287 -21.63 -10.42 -0.37
N ALA A 288 -22.27 -10.29 0.80
CA ALA A 288 -21.62 -10.31 2.11
C ALA A 288 -21.99 -11.59 2.86
N TYR A 289 -21.01 -12.47 3.06
CA TYR A 289 -21.18 -13.73 3.78
C TYR A 289 -20.79 -13.59 5.24
N THR A 290 -21.47 -14.31 6.12
CA THR A 290 -21.14 -14.41 7.54
C THR A 290 -20.36 -15.68 7.86
N SER A 291 -19.80 -15.75 9.06
CA SER A 291 -19.17 -16.98 9.57
C SER A 291 -20.09 -18.21 9.55
N GLY A 292 -21.40 -18.00 9.79
CA GLY A 292 -22.40 -19.06 9.71
C GLY A 292 -22.53 -19.62 8.29
N ASP A 293 -22.50 -18.73 7.29
CA ASP A 293 -22.56 -19.11 5.88
C ASP A 293 -21.31 -19.87 5.45
N VAL A 294 -20.12 -19.38 5.85
CA VAL A 294 -18.84 -20.07 5.58
C VAL A 294 -18.82 -21.46 6.19
N SER A 295 -19.34 -21.62 7.41
CA SER A 295 -19.39 -22.93 8.09
C SER A 295 -20.36 -23.91 7.43
N ALA A 296 -21.42 -23.40 6.80
CA ALA A 296 -22.42 -24.22 6.11
C ALA A 296 -21.96 -24.69 4.71
N MET A 297 -20.99 -23.99 4.12
CA MET A 297 -20.41 -24.35 2.82
C MET A 297 -19.32 -25.42 2.98
N ASP A 298 -19.28 -26.36 2.05
CA ASP A 298 -18.09 -27.18 1.81
C ASP A 298 -17.01 -26.37 1.05
N ASP A 299 -15.83 -26.95 0.90
CA ASP A 299 -14.70 -26.26 0.26
C ASP A 299 -14.95 -25.98 -1.23
N ASP A 300 -15.67 -26.85 -1.94
CA ASP A 300 -15.95 -26.65 -3.36
C ASP A 300 -16.94 -25.50 -3.57
N LYS A 301 -17.99 -25.42 -2.75
CA LYS A 301 -18.92 -24.28 -2.78
C LYS A 301 -18.23 -22.99 -2.35
N LEU A 302 -17.37 -23.04 -1.34
CA LEU A 302 -16.59 -21.88 -0.92
C LEU A 302 -15.67 -21.38 -2.05
N LYS A 303 -15.04 -22.28 -2.82
CA LYS A 303 -14.23 -21.90 -4.00
C LYS A 303 -15.06 -21.24 -5.09
N GLU A 304 -16.30 -21.68 -5.33
CA GLU A 304 -17.20 -21.01 -6.27
C GLU A 304 -17.48 -19.57 -5.83
N VAL A 305 -17.85 -19.38 -4.56
CA VAL A 305 -18.12 -18.06 -3.97
C VAL A 305 -16.88 -17.17 -4.02
N LEU A 306 -15.69 -17.73 -3.75
CA LEU A 306 -14.41 -17.01 -3.80
C LEU A 306 -14.01 -16.56 -5.21
N ARG A 307 -14.69 -16.98 -6.28
CA ARG A 307 -14.49 -16.41 -7.64
C ARG A 307 -15.17 -15.05 -7.79
N GLU A 308 -16.29 -14.83 -7.10
CA GLU A 308 -17.07 -13.58 -7.16
C GLU A 308 -16.49 -12.47 -6.28
N ASN A 309 -16.86 -11.22 -6.54
CA ASN A 309 -16.48 -10.10 -5.69
C ASN A 309 -17.32 -10.10 -4.42
N ILE A 310 -16.75 -10.59 -3.32
CA ILE A 310 -17.46 -10.84 -2.05
C ILE A 310 -16.73 -10.23 -0.87
N LEU A 311 -17.45 -10.05 0.24
CA LEU A 311 -16.87 -9.72 1.55
C LEU A 311 -17.30 -10.72 2.62
N PHE A 312 -16.50 -10.86 3.66
CA PHE A 312 -16.81 -11.69 4.83
C PHE A 312 -17.01 -10.81 6.07
N ALA A 313 -18.20 -10.87 6.65
CA ALA A 313 -18.61 -10.12 7.83
C ALA A 313 -18.78 -11.06 9.04
N ARG A 314 -18.64 -10.53 10.26
CA ARG A 314 -18.60 -11.32 11.51
C ARG A 314 -17.68 -12.56 11.41
N ALA A 315 -16.58 -12.45 10.66
CA ALA A 315 -15.68 -13.55 10.39
C ALA A 315 -14.91 -13.94 11.64
N ARG A 316 -14.78 -15.25 11.89
CA ARG A 316 -13.98 -15.81 12.98
C ARG A 316 -12.56 -16.12 12.50
N PRO A 317 -11.61 -16.33 13.43
CA PRO A 317 -10.22 -16.65 13.09
C PRO A 317 -10.08 -17.90 12.20
N GLU A 318 -10.91 -18.91 12.42
CA GLU A 318 -10.89 -20.16 11.65
C GLU A 318 -11.37 -19.92 10.20
N ASP A 319 -12.32 -19.01 10.01
CA ASP A 319 -12.82 -18.65 8.67
C ASP A 319 -11.71 -17.97 7.86
N LYS A 320 -10.97 -17.03 8.47
CA LYS A 320 -9.82 -16.36 7.83
C LYS A 320 -8.82 -17.38 7.31
N LEU A 321 -8.45 -18.36 8.14
CA LEU A 321 -7.52 -19.42 7.76
C LEU A 321 -8.08 -20.29 6.61
N ARG A 322 -9.36 -20.66 6.66
CA ARG A 322 -10.02 -21.48 5.64
C ARG A 322 -10.13 -20.76 4.29
N ILE A 323 -10.42 -19.46 4.31
CA ILE A 323 -10.45 -18.61 3.12
C ILE A 323 -9.08 -18.58 2.45
N VAL A 324 -8.02 -18.30 3.22
CA VAL A 324 -6.64 -18.27 2.69
C VAL A 324 -6.27 -19.61 2.05
N LYS A 325 -6.54 -20.73 2.73
CA LYS A 325 -6.24 -22.07 2.19
C LYS A 325 -6.97 -22.36 0.88
N ASN A 326 -8.26 -22.02 0.80
CA ASN A 326 -9.05 -22.28 -0.42
C ASN A 326 -8.58 -21.40 -1.59
N LEU A 327 -8.23 -20.13 -1.35
CA LEU A 327 -7.64 -19.26 -2.36
C LEU A 327 -6.28 -19.81 -2.86
N GLN A 328 -5.44 -20.31 -1.96
CA GLN A 328 -4.17 -20.96 -2.34
C GLN A 328 -4.40 -22.25 -3.16
N GLN A 329 -5.39 -23.06 -2.80
CA GLN A 329 -5.79 -24.24 -3.60
C GLN A 329 -6.32 -23.86 -4.99
N MET A 330 -6.84 -22.65 -5.16
CA MET A 330 -7.22 -22.07 -6.46
C MET A 330 -6.03 -21.44 -7.22
N HIS A 331 -4.79 -21.67 -6.74
CA HIS A 331 -3.55 -21.12 -7.30
C HIS A 331 -3.43 -19.60 -7.22
N HIS A 332 -4.17 -18.95 -6.33
CA HIS A 332 -3.94 -17.54 -6.02
C HIS A 332 -2.72 -17.36 -5.11
N ILE A 333 -1.99 -16.27 -5.32
CA ILE A 333 -1.01 -15.76 -4.37
C ILE A 333 -1.71 -14.80 -3.43
N VAL A 334 -1.80 -15.19 -2.17
CA VAL A 334 -2.66 -14.55 -1.17
C VAL A 334 -1.82 -13.70 -0.23
N GLY A 335 -2.12 -12.41 -0.20
CA GLY A 335 -1.74 -11.55 0.92
C GLY A 335 -2.85 -11.48 1.95
N MET A 336 -2.51 -11.59 3.23
CA MET A 336 -3.46 -11.49 4.34
C MET A 336 -3.00 -10.38 5.28
N THR A 337 -3.89 -9.46 5.66
CA THR A 337 -3.63 -8.49 6.73
C THR A 337 -4.24 -8.92 8.05
N GLY A 338 -3.65 -8.50 9.17
CA GLY A 338 -4.17 -8.78 10.50
C GLY A 338 -3.43 -8.03 11.60
N ASP A 339 -4.07 -7.85 12.74
CA ASP A 339 -3.52 -7.12 13.88
C ASP A 339 -3.56 -7.94 15.19
N GLY A 340 -4.48 -8.90 15.29
CA GLY A 340 -4.69 -9.69 16.50
C GLY A 340 -3.88 -10.99 16.57
N VAL A 341 -3.77 -11.53 17.77
CA VAL A 341 -3.28 -12.91 18.02
C VAL A 341 -4.08 -13.93 17.21
N ASN A 342 -5.38 -13.65 17.07
CA ASN A 342 -6.33 -14.45 16.31
C ASN A 342 -5.99 -14.55 14.81
N ASP A 343 -5.30 -13.55 14.25
CA ASP A 343 -4.96 -13.53 12.82
C ASP A 343 -3.66 -14.25 12.53
N ALA A 344 -2.86 -14.53 13.56
CA ALA A 344 -1.55 -15.15 13.42
C ALA A 344 -1.54 -16.45 12.59
N PRO A 345 -2.51 -17.38 12.73
CA PRO A 345 -2.57 -18.58 11.88
C PRO A 345 -2.80 -18.24 10.40
N ALA A 346 -3.69 -17.31 10.09
CA ALA A 346 -3.99 -16.91 8.71
C ALA A 346 -2.83 -16.11 8.08
N LEU A 347 -2.22 -15.20 8.85
CA LEU A 347 -1.01 -14.47 8.48
C LEU A 347 0.13 -15.42 8.14
N LYS A 348 0.31 -16.48 8.95
CA LYS A 348 1.38 -17.46 8.75
C LYS A 348 1.12 -18.40 7.57
N GLN A 349 -0.14 -18.67 7.26
CA GLN A 349 -0.56 -19.53 6.17
C GLN A 349 -0.48 -18.82 4.81
N ALA A 350 -0.74 -17.52 4.76
CA ALA A 350 -0.72 -16.72 3.55
C ALA A 350 0.68 -16.72 2.89
N ASP A 351 0.72 -16.51 1.57
CA ASP A 351 1.98 -16.38 0.84
C ASP A 351 2.74 -15.12 1.25
N ILE A 352 1.99 -14.08 1.64
CA ILE A 352 2.51 -12.88 2.29
C ILE A 352 1.61 -12.47 3.48
N GLY A 353 2.09 -12.72 4.70
CA GLY A 353 1.45 -12.21 5.91
C GLY A 353 1.80 -10.74 6.16
N ILE A 354 0.82 -9.89 6.44
CA ILE A 354 0.96 -8.45 6.63
C ILE A 354 0.40 -8.03 8.00
N ALA A 355 1.27 -7.61 8.91
CA ALA A 355 0.87 -7.16 10.24
C ALA A 355 0.83 -5.63 10.37
N MET A 356 -0.05 -5.16 11.26
CA MET A 356 -0.13 -3.75 11.65
C MET A 356 1.02 -3.39 12.60
N GLY A 357 1.70 -2.27 12.35
CA GLY A 357 2.86 -1.81 13.10
C GLY A 357 2.49 -1.09 14.39
N LYS A 358 1.47 -0.23 14.38
CA LYS A 358 1.04 0.52 15.57
C LYS A 358 0.09 -0.32 16.42
N LYS A 359 -1.00 -0.80 15.84
CA LYS A 359 -2.08 -1.51 16.56
C LYS A 359 -1.86 -3.02 16.67
N GLY A 360 -0.99 -3.59 15.83
CA GLY A 360 -0.78 -5.04 15.80
C GLY A 360 -0.05 -5.57 17.04
N THR A 361 -0.55 -6.70 17.54
CA THR A 361 0.07 -7.47 18.62
C THR A 361 1.43 -8.03 18.20
N ASP A 362 2.32 -8.26 19.17
CA ASP A 362 3.64 -8.83 18.88
C ASP A 362 3.53 -10.23 18.25
N VAL A 363 2.48 -10.98 18.57
CA VAL A 363 2.20 -12.28 17.95
C VAL A 363 1.87 -12.13 16.46
N ALA A 364 1.00 -11.17 16.09
CA ALA A 364 0.70 -10.89 14.69
C ALA A 364 1.94 -10.43 13.92
N LYS A 365 2.73 -9.51 14.49
CA LYS A 365 4.00 -9.03 13.91
C LYS A 365 5.02 -10.15 13.74
N ALA A 366 5.07 -11.10 14.69
CA ALA A 366 5.96 -12.25 14.64
C ALA A 366 5.50 -13.31 13.62
N ALA A 367 4.21 -13.42 13.34
CA ALA A 367 3.66 -14.33 12.34
C ALA A 367 3.81 -13.81 10.90
N ALA A 368 3.75 -12.49 10.71
CA ALA A 368 3.79 -11.83 9.40
C ALA A 368 5.19 -11.75 8.78
N ASP A 369 5.22 -11.60 7.45
CA ASP A 369 6.42 -11.39 6.62
C ASP A 369 6.69 -9.90 6.36
N MET A 370 5.64 -9.07 6.42
CA MET A 370 5.70 -7.61 6.28
C MET A 370 4.96 -6.93 7.44
N ILE A 371 5.48 -5.79 7.90
CA ILE A 371 4.86 -4.94 8.92
C ILE A 371 4.60 -3.55 8.33
N LEU A 372 3.36 -3.04 8.47
CA LEU A 372 2.97 -1.70 8.06
C LEU A 372 3.22 -0.71 9.20
N LEU A 373 4.25 0.14 9.10
CA LEU A 373 4.62 1.05 10.19
C LEU A 373 3.58 2.16 10.44
N ASP A 374 2.63 2.37 9.51
CA ASP A 374 1.54 3.32 9.65
C ASP A 374 0.14 2.73 9.56
N ASP A 375 0.00 1.40 9.59
CA ASP A 375 -1.30 0.73 9.62
C ASP A 375 -2.19 1.08 8.41
N ASN A 376 -1.62 1.43 7.25
CA ASN A 376 -2.40 1.93 6.11
C ASN A 376 -2.43 0.94 4.94
N PHE A 377 -3.62 0.62 4.43
CA PHE A 377 -3.79 -0.19 3.23
C PHE A 377 -3.02 0.35 2.01
N SER A 378 -2.91 1.68 1.87
CA SER A 378 -2.19 2.31 0.76
C SER A 378 -0.70 1.95 0.73
N THR A 379 -0.12 1.68 1.91
CA THR A 379 1.27 1.22 2.05
C THR A 379 1.48 -0.15 1.42
N ILE A 380 0.48 -1.05 1.49
CA ILE A 380 0.52 -2.36 0.83
C ILE A 380 0.62 -2.18 -0.69
N ILE A 381 -0.21 -1.31 -1.27
CA ILE A 381 -0.23 -1.07 -2.71
C ILE A 381 1.07 -0.43 -3.19
N ARG A 382 1.65 0.49 -2.42
CA ARG A 382 2.98 1.06 -2.71
C ARG A 382 4.09 0.01 -2.64
N ALA A 383 4.07 -0.85 -1.61
CA ALA A 383 5.04 -1.93 -1.47
C ALA A 383 4.91 -2.97 -2.59
N LEU A 384 3.69 -3.25 -3.05
CA LEU A 384 3.44 -4.14 -4.19
C LEU A 384 4.01 -3.59 -5.49
N LYS A 385 3.80 -2.29 -5.76
CA LYS A 385 4.42 -1.59 -6.90
C LYS A 385 5.94 -1.71 -6.86
N GLU A 386 6.51 -1.52 -5.67
CA GLU A 386 7.94 -1.64 -5.45
C GLU A 386 8.44 -3.09 -5.62
N GLY A 387 7.68 -4.09 -5.17
CA GLY A 387 7.97 -5.50 -5.38
C GLY A 387 8.01 -5.88 -6.87
N ARG A 388 7.05 -5.39 -7.66
CA ARG A 388 7.05 -5.54 -9.12
C ARG A 388 8.29 -4.90 -9.76
N ARG A 389 8.67 -3.68 -9.33
CA ARG A 389 9.86 -2.99 -9.80
C ARG A 389 11.13 -3.79 -9.51
N GLN A 390 11.26 -4.30 -8.28
CA GLN A 390 12.42 -5.11 -7.88
C GLN A 390 12.57 -6.35 -8.77
N TYR A 391 11.47 -7.06 -9.02
CA TYR A 391 11.49 -8.23 -9.89
C TYR A 391 11.89 -7.88 -11.33
N GLU A 392 11.30 -6.83 -11.92
CA GLU A 392 11.70 -6.36 -13.26
C GLU A 392 13.19 -6.00 -13.32
N ASN A 393 13.70 -5.33 -12.29
CA ASN A 393 15.11 -4.97 -12.23
C ASN A 393 16.03 -6.19 -12.10
N VAL A 394 15.62 -7.20 -11.33
CA VAL A 394 16.30 -8.50 -11.27
C VAL A 394 16.39 -9.13 -12.65
N ARG A 395 15.26 -9.18 -13.37
CA ARG A 395 15.24 -9.71 -14.73
C ARG A 395 16.16 -8.92 -15.67
N LYS A 396 16.17 -7.58 -15.58
CA LYS A 396 17.03 -6.71 -16.40
C LYS A 396 18.52 -7.02 -16.19
N PHE A 397 19.01 -6.99 -14.94
CA PHE A 397 20.43 -7.19 -14.71
C PHE A 397 20.86 -8.65 -14.89
N VAL A 398 20.00 -9.64 -14.60
CA VAL A 398 20.31 -11.05 -14.87
C VAL A 398 20.45 -11.29 -16.37
N THR A 399 19.53 -10.74 -17.18
CA THR A 399 19.61 -10.86 -18.64
C THR A 399 20.87 -10.15 -19.19
N TYR A 400 21.20 -8.97 -18.66
CA TYR A 400 22.43 -8.25 -19.00
C TYR A 400 23.69 -9.07 -18.71
N LEU A 401 23.84 -9.61 -17.48
CA LEU A 401 25.01 -10.40 -17.09
C LEU A 401 25.15 -11.66 -17.93
N LEU A 402 24.05 -12.37 -18.21
CA LEU A 402 24.08 -13.56 -19.04
C LEU A 402 24.44 -13.24 -20.49
N CYS A 403 23.97 -12.11 -21.03
CA CYS A 403 24.36 -11.64 -22.36
C CYS A 403 25.86 -11.31 -22.43
N SER A 404 26.40 -10.66 -21.40
CA SER A 404 27.82 -10.34 -21.28
C SER A 404 28.67 -11.62 -21.30
N ASN A 405 28.39 -12.54 -20.38
CA ASN A 405 29.07 -13.83 -20.28
C ASN A 405 28.96 -14.66 -21.56
N THR A 406 27.82 -14.61 -22.25
CA THR A 406 27.65 -15.29 -23.54
C THR A 406 28.60 -14.72 -24.59
N GLY A 407 28.80 -13.40 -24.62
CA GLY A 407 29.77 -12.76 -25.52
C GLY A 407 31.21 -13.16 -25.21
N GLU A 408 31.59 -13.18 -23.93
CA GLU A 408 32.91 -13.65 -23.50
C GLU A 408 33.17 -15.11 -23.93
N VAL A 409 32.22 -16.00 -23.65
CA VAL A 409 32.32 -17.43 -23.99
C VAL A 409 32.41 -17.64 -25.50
N ILE A 410 31.59 -16.93 -26.29
CA ILE A 410 31.63 -17.03 -27.76
C ILE A 410 32.98 -16.53 -28.30
N ALA A 411 33.49 -15.40 -27.81
CA ALA A 411 34.77 -14.87 -28.23
C ALA A 411 35.91 -15.86 -27.97
N ILE A 412 35.95 -16.45 -26.76
CA ILE A 412 36.98 -17.41 -26.36
C ILE A 412 36.85 -18.71 -27.15
N LEU A 413 35.64 -19.29 -27.23
CA LEU A 413 35.39 -20.56 -27.90
C LEU A 413 35.74 -20.50 -29.39
N LEU A 414 35.24 -19.48 -30.10
CA LEU A 414 35.51 -19.32 -31.52
C LEU A 414 37.00 -19.06 -31.78
N ASN A 415 37.67 -18.28 -30.93
CA ASN A 415 39.10 -18.05 -31.05
C ASN A 415 39.93 -19.34 -30.90
N ILE A 416 39.56 -20.20 -29.94
CA ILE A 416 40.19 -21.52 -29.75
C ILE A 416 39.99 -22.40 -30.99
N LEU A 417 38.77 -22.44 -31.53
CA LEU A 417 38.47 -23.24 -32.74
C LEU A 417 39.24 -22.75 -33.98
N LEU A 418 39.52 -21.46 -34.07
CA LEU A 418 40.35 -20.87 -35.13
C LEU A 418 41.86 -21.08 -34.90
N GLY A 419 42.27 -21.63 -33.76
CA GLY A 419 43.68 -21.81 -33.40
C GLY A 419 44.40 -20.50 -33.07
N GLY A 420 43.67 -19.44 -32.67
CA GLY A 420 44.24 -18.15 -32.34
C GLY A 420 44.95 -18.12 -30.97
N PRO A 421 45.85 -17.14 -30.72
CA PRO A 421 46.46 -16.93 -29.41
C PRO A 421 45.41 -16.51 -28.37
N LEU A 422 45.75 -16.49 -27.08
CA LEU A 422 44.80 -16.12 -26.02
C LEU A 422 44.20 -14.72 -26.29
N ILE A 423 42.88 -14.66 -26.47
CA ILE A 423 42.14 -13.40 -26.74
C ILE A 423 41.98 -12.55 -25.47
N LEU A 424 41.75 -13.20 -24.33
CA LEU A 424 41.52 -12.57 -23.02
C LEU A 424 42.27 -13.37 -21.94
N LEU A 425 42.84 -12.67 -20.97
CA LEU A 425 43.50 -13.30 -19.82
C LEU A 425 42.51 -13.52 -18.67
N PRO A 426 42.72 -14.53 -17.79
CA PRO A 426 41.86 -14.75 -16.64
C PRO A 426 41.70 -13.52 -15.73
N VAL A 427 42.77 -12.73 -15.54
CA VAL A 427 42.72 -11.49 -14.74
C VAL A 427 41.84 -10.41 -15.39
N GLN A 428 41.81 -10.36 -16.73
CA GLN A 428 40.95 -9.45 -17.49
C GLN A 428 39.48 -9.86 -17.39
N ILE A 429 39.20 -11.17 -17.48
CA ILE A 429 37.85 -11.73 -17.29
C ILE A 429 37.34 -11.43 -15.87
N LEU A 430 38.18 -11.59 -14.84
CA LEU A 430 37.82 -11.24 -13.46
C LEU A 430 37.54 -9.74 -13.31
N TRP A 431 38.33 -8.88 -13.94
CA TRP A 431 38.12 -7.43 -13.94
C TRP A 431 36.77 -7.06 -14.56
N MET A 432 36.42 -7.67 -15.70
CA MET A 432 35.15 -7.41 -16.39
C MET A 432 33.97 -7.81 -15.52
N ASN A 433 33.94 -9.09 -15.12
CA ASN A 433 32.84 -9.68 -14.36
C ASN A 433 32.63 -9.04 -12.98
N LEU A 434 33.70 -8.78 -12.23
CA LEU A 434 33.58 -8.29 -10.85
C LEU A 434 33.45 -6.77 -10.78
N VAL A 435 34.29 -6.05 -11.53
CA VAL A 435 34.38 -4.58 -11.40
C VAL A 435 33.42 -3.92 -12.37
N THR A 436 33.56 -4.19 -13.67
CA THR A 436 32.82 -3.41 -14.68
C THR A 436 31.34 -3.81 -14.78
N ASP A 437 31.06 -5.11 -14.76
CA ASP A 437 29.72 -5.67 -14.84
C ASP A 437 29.01 -5.65 -13.49
N GLY A 438 29.73 -5.91 -12.40
CA GLY A 438 29.20 -5.76 -11.04
C GLY A 438 28.61 -4.37 -10.80
N MET A 439 29.34 -3.30 -11.14
CA MET A 439 28.84 -1.93 -10.96
C MET A 439 27.63 -1.59 -11.83
N THR A 440 27.65 -1.98 -13.10
CA THR A 440 26.54 -1.70 -14.03
C THR A 440 25.29 -2.52 -13.70
N ALA A 441 25.44 -3.77 -13.27
CA ALA A 441 24.35 -4.62 -12.85
C ALA A 441 23.68 -4.10 -11.55
N VAL A 442 24.45 -3.60 -10.57
CA VAL A 442 23.89 -2.94 -9.39
C VAL A 442 23.13 -1.66 -9.80
N ALA A 443 23.67 -0.88 -10.74
CA ALA A 443 23.02 0.33 -11.24
C ALA A 443 21.71 0.03 -12.00
N LEU A 444 21.64 -1.05 -12.79
CA LEU A 444 20.40 -1.55 -13.38
C LEU A 444 19.40 -2.01 -12.32
N GLY A 445 19.88 -2.57 -11.21
CA GLY A 445 19.07 -2.88 -10.03
C GLY A 445 18.32 -1.66 -9.46
N LEU A 446 18.83 -0.45 -9.71
CA LEU A 446 18.25 0.81 -9.25
C LEU A 446 17.38 1.50 -10.31
N GLU A 447 17.03 0.84 -11.41
CA GLU A 447 16.17 1.42 -12.44
C GLU A 447 14.79 1.77 -11.85
N PRO A 448 14.23 2.97 -12.13
CA PRO A 448 12.90 3.35 -11.69
C PRO A 448 11.82 2.43 -12.30
N ALA A 449 10.67 2.36 -11.63
CA ALA A 449 9.53 1.57 -12.12
C ALA A 449 9.10 2.06 -13.51
N GLU A 450 8.84 1.13 -14.42
CA GLU A 450 8.33 1.46 -15.75
C GLU A 450 6.93 2.09 -15.67
N LYS A 451 6.63 2.98 -16.62
CA LYS A 451 5.30 3.58 -16.74
C LYS A 451 4.27 2.47 -17.01
N GLY A 452 3.25 2.37 -16.17
CA GLY A 452 2.20 1.36 -16.33
C GLY A 452 2.48 0.02 -15.64
N ILE A 453 3.51 -0.08 -14.77
CA ILE A 453 3.78 -1.32 -14.00
C ILE A 453 2.57 -1.85 -13.21
N MET A 454 1.68 -0.94 -12.79
CA MET A 454 0.42 -1.25 -12.09
C MET A 454 -0.76 -1.52 -13.01
N LYS A 455 -0.58 -1.52 -14.34
CA LYS A 455 -1.61 -1.90 -15.32
C LYS A 455 -1.44 -3.32 -15.84
N HIS A 456 -0.29 -3.93 -15.56
CA HIS A 456 -0.06 -5.33 -15.88
C HIS A 456 -0.70 -6.21 -14.82
N SER A 457 -1.28 -7.33 -15.27
CA SER A 457 -1.77 -8.37 -14.36
C SER A 457 -0.62 -8.95 -13.52
N PRO A 458 -0.93 -9.52 -12.33
CA PRO A 458 0.08 -10.17 -11.52
C PRO A 458 0.77 -11.31 -12.27
N ARG A 459 2.07 -11.47 -12.04
CA ARG A 459 2.88 -12.52 -12.65
C ARG A 459 2.54 -13.89 -12.03
N ALA A 460 2.57 -14.95 -12.84
CA ALA A 460 2.53 -16.31 -12.31
C ALA A 460 3.88 -16.65 -11.64
N LEU A 461 3.88 -17.29 -10.45
CA LEU A 461 5.11 -17.70 -9.78
C LEU A 461 5.97 -18.66 -10.63
N ALA A 462 5.33 -19.47 -11.47
CA ALA A 462 6.01 -20.43 -12.34
C ALA A 462 6.66 -19.78 -13.58
N GLU A 463 6.44 -18.48 -13.82
CA GLU A 463 7.05 -17.81 -14.97
C GLU A 463 8.58 -17.70 -14.77
N PRO A 464 9.38 -18.19 -15.73
CA PRO A 464 10.83 -18.11 -15.62
C PRO A 464 11.31 -16.66 -15.66
N ILE A 465 12.40 -16.36 -14.93
CA ILE A 465 13.03 -15.03 -14.96
C ILE A 465 13.46 -14.66 -16.39
N LEU A 466 13.88 -15.65 -17.18
CA LEU A 466 14.26 -15.50 -18.58
C LEU A 466 13.16 -16.08 -19.46
N ASP A 467 12.40 -15.20 -20.11
CA ASP A 467 11.46 -15.60 -21.16
C ASP A 467 12.21 -15.90 -22.47
N SER A 468 11.51 -16.54 -23.41
CA SER A 468 12.08 -16.90 -24.72
C SER A 468 12.65 -15.69 -25.46
N TRP A 469 12.08 -14.50 -25.24
CA TRP A 469 12.59 -13.24 -25.79
C TRP A 469 13.90 -12.80 -25.13
N ALA A 470 14.02 -12.87 -23.80
CA ALA A 470 15.28 -12.61 -23.11
C ALA A 470 16.38 -13.58 -23.57
N ILE A 471 16.06 -14.87 -23.72
CA ILE A 471 17.01 -15.87 -24.25
C ILE A 471 17.48 -15.49 -25.65
N PHE A 472 16.55 -15.13 -26.55
CA PHE A 472 16.90 -14.67 -27.88
C PHE A 472 17.82 -13.45 -27.85
N LEU A 473 17.53 -12.46 -27.00
CA LEU A 473 18.39 -11.27 -26.83
C LEU A 473 19.78 -11.63 -26.32
N ILE A 474 19.88 -12.51 -25.31
CA ILE A 474 21.15 -13.00 -24.76
C ILE A 474 22.00 -13.62 -25.87
N VAL A 475 21.42 -14.53 -26.67
CA VAL A 475 22.15 -15.22 -27.72
C VAL A 475 22.52 -14.27 -28.85
N ALA A 476 21.57 -13.46 -29.34
CA ALA A 476 21.81 -12.57 -30.49
C ALA A 476 22.84 -11.47 -30.16
N LEU A 477 22.68 -10.79 -29.03
CA LEU A 477 23.59 -9.70 -28.63
C LEU A 477 24.90 -10.24 -28.07
N GLY A 478 24.88 -11.36 -27.34
CA GLY A 478 26.09 -12.06 -26.92
C GLY A 478 26.93 -12.49 -28.12
N THR A 479 26.30 -13.07 -29.15
CA THR A 479 27.02 -13.44 -30.39
C THR A 479 27.62 -12.22 -31.07
N TYR A 480 26.89 -11.11 -31.16
CA TYR A 480 27.43 -9.87 -31.71
C TYR A 480 28.64 -9.35 -30.93
N ILE A 481 28.57 -9.34 -29.59
CA ILE A 481 29.67 -8.92 -28.71
C ILE A 481 30.89 -9.82 -28.90
N GLY A 482 30.67 -11.14 -28.91
CA GLY A 482 31.73 -12.13 -29.05
C GLY A 482 32.41 -12.07 -30.42
N CYS A 483 31.62 -12.07 -31.50
CA CYS A 483 32.13 -11.98 -32.86
C CYS A 483 32.78 -10.61 -33.15
N GLY A 484 32.23 -9.52 -32.63
CA GLY A 484 32.82 -8.18 -32.76
C GLY A 484 34.17 -8.09 -32.08
N THR A 485 34.28 -8.63 -30.86
CA THR A 485 35.55 -8.73 -30.12
C THR A 485 36.57 -9.59 -30.85
N LEU A 486 36.15 -10.77 -31.33
CA LEU A 486 37.00 -11.68 -32.09
C LEU A 486 37.50 -11.07 -33.40
N TRP A 487 36.64 -10.36 -34.11
CA TRP A 487 36.97 -9.65 -35.34
C TRP A 487 38.00 -8.56 -35.08
N MET A 488 37.80 -7.72 -34.06
CA MET A 488 38.77 -6.67 -33.69
C MET A 488 40.13 -7.27 -33.30
N HIS A 489 40.12 -8.40 -32.58
CA HIS A 489 41.35 -9.12 -32.21
C HIS A 489 42.12 -9.60 -33.46
N HIS A 490 41.46 -10.33 -34.36
CA HIS A 490 42.10 -10.84 -35.58
C HIS A 490 42.49 -9.74 -36.57
N TYR A 491 41.72 -8.65 -36.62
CA TYR A 491 42.07 -7.48 -37.41
C TYR A 491 43.45 -6.94 -37.01
N TYR A 492 43.72 -6.76 -35.71
CA TYR A 492 45.03 -6.30 -35.25
C TYR A 492 46.12 -7.38 -35.28
N LEU A 493 45.77 -8.65 -35.11
CA LEU A 493 46.72 -9.76 -35.20
C LEU A 493 47.25 -9.98 -36.63
N SER A 494 46.42 -9.76 -37.64
CA SER A 494 46.78 -9.93 -39.05
C SER A 494 47.63 -8.78 -39.60
N HIS A 495 47.59 -7.60 -38.98
CA HIS A 495 48.46 -6.48 -39.32
C HIS A 495 49.82 -6.69 -38.65
N HIS A 496 50.90 -6.68 -39.45
CA HIS A 496 52.28 -6.95 -39.01
C HIS A 496 52.88 -5.77 -38.22
N ILE A 497 52.21 -5.36 -37.14
CA ILE A 497 52.59 -4.25 -36.27
C ILE A 497 53.49 -4.79 -35.14
N PRO A 498 54.52 -4.05 -34.70
CA PRO A 498 55.27 -4.42 -33.50
C PRO A 498 54.35 -4.59 -32.28
N ASN A 499 54.51 -5.67 -31.52
CA ASN A 499 53.64 -6.03 -30.39
C ASN A 499 52.16 -6.27 -30.76
N ALA A 500 51.86 -6.71 -31.99
CA ALA A 500 50.49 -6.98 -32.47
C ALA A 500 49.66 -7.82 -31.49
N GLU A 501 50.24 -8.85 -30.87
CA GLU A 501 49.53 -9.72 -29.92
C GLU A 501 49.03 -8.94 -28.68
N LYS A 502 49.88 -8.14 -28.04
CA LYS A 502 49.49 -7.33 -26.87
C LYS A 502 48.48 -6.24 -27.22
N ILE A 503 48.63 -5.63 -28.40
CA ILE A 503 47.67 -4.64 -28.90
C ILE A 503 46.33 -5.32 -29.18
N ALA A 504 46.32 -6.46 -29.88
CA ALA A 504 45.12 -7.23 -30.19
C ALA A 504 44.40 -7.73 -28.93
N GLN A 505 45.12 -8.18 -27.91
CA GLN A 505 44.55 -8.52 -26.59
C GLN A 505 43.95 -7.29 -25.90
N THR A 506 44.64 -6.15 -25.93
CA THR A 506 44.14 -4.92 -25.27
C THR A 506 42.92 -4.33 -26.00
N VAL A 507 42.90 -4.42 -27.33
CA VAL A 507 41.75 -4.02 -28.17
C VAL A 507 40.57 -4.96 -27.93
N ALA A 508 40.79 -6.28 -27.82
CA ALA A 508 39.73 -7.22 -27.49
C ALA A 508 39.16 -6.93 -26.09
N PHE A 509 40.03 -6.78 -25.08
CA PHE A 509 39.65 -6.48 -23.70
C PHE A 509 38.92 -5.13 -23.55
N THR A 510 39.39 -4.07 -24.21
CA THR A 510 38.71 -2.77 -24.17
C THR A 510 37.44 -2.79 -25.02
N GLY A 511 37.49 -3.45 -26.17
CA GLY A 511 36.39 -3.54 -27.11
C GLY A 511 35.16 -4.21 -26.52
N ILE A 512 35.35 -5.36 -25.86
CA ILE A 512 34.25 -6.10 -25.23
C ILE A 512 33.58 -5.29 -24.11
N ILE A 513 34.37 -4.61 -23.26
CA ILE A 513 33.86 -3.74 -22.19
C ILE A 513 33.03 -2.60 -22.78
N ILE A 514 33.51 -1.91 -23.82
CA ILE A 514 32.76 -0.81 -24.44
C ILE A 514 31.49 -1.32 -25.12
N LEU A 515 31.54 -2.48 -25.79
CA LEU A 515 30.38 -3.14 -26.36
C LEU A 515 29.32 -3.44 -25.28
N GLU A 516 29.71 -4.00 -24.15
CA GLU A 516 28.84 -4.27 -23.00
C GLU A 516 28.26 -2.98 -22.40
N LYS A 517 29.07 -1.93 -22.23
CA LYS A 517 28.57 -0.64 -21.71
C LYS A 517 27.61 0.05 -22.67
N MET A 518 27.78 -0.11 -23.98
CA MET A 518 26.77 0.32 -24.95
C MET A 518 25.51 -0.57 -24.86
N ASN A 519 25.68 -1.87 -24.60
CA ASN A 519 24.58 -2.81 -24.48
C ASN A 519 23.73 -2.61 -23.21
N VAL A 520 24.31 -2.09 -22.12
CA VAL A 520 23.59 -1.90 -20.84
C VAL A 520 22.31 -1.08 -21.02
N PHE A 521 22.33 -0.10 -21.94
CA PHE A 521 21.17 0.74 -22.24
C PHE A 521 20.01 -0.09 -22.79
N ASN A 522 20.30 -1.13 -23.57
CA ASN A 522 19.29 -2.04 -24.10
C ASN A 522 18.60 -2.86 -23.01
N TYR A 523 19.18 -2.97 -21.81
CA TYR A 523 18.56 -3.68 -20.70
C TYR A 523 17.82 -2.77 -19.72
N ARG A 524 17.86 -1.45 -19.91
CA ARG A 524 17.08 -0.51 -19.07
C ARG A 524 15.57 -0.65 -19.26
N SER A 525 15.13 -1.11 -20.43
CA SER A 525 13.74 -1.49 -20.70
C SER A 525 13.69 -2.70 -21.62
N LEU A 526 13.00 -3.76 -21.18
CA LEU A 526 12.80 -4.99 -21.96
C LEU A 526 11.52 -4.93 -22.81
N SER A 527 10.57 -4.10 -22.40
CA SER A 527 9.21 -4.01 -22.94
C SER A 527 9.08 -3.06 -24.15
N GLY A 528 9.93 -2.03 -24.23
CA GLY A 528 9.84 -1.00 -25.27
C GLY A 528 11.05 -0.06 -25.32
N PRO A 529 10.99 0.99 -26.16
CA PRO A 529 12.08 1.96 -26.31
C PRO A 529 12.23 2.82 -25.06
N ILE A 530 13.49 3.09 -24.69
CA ILE A 530 13.89 3.83 -23.48
C ILE A 530 13.22 5.21 -23.45
N SER A 531 13.09 5.88 -24.60
CA SER A 531 12.48 7.21 -24.70
C SER A 531 11.01 7.26 -24.24
N LYS A 532 10.28 6.14 -24.33
CA LYS A 532 8.84 6.09 -23.98
C LYS A 532 8.58 5.42 -22.64
N THR A 533 9.32 4.36 -22.30
CA THR A 533 9.08 3.57 -21.09
C THR A 533 9.67 4.20 -19.84
N THR A 534 10.98 4.45 -19.81
CA THR A 534 11.72 4.87 -18.60
C THR A 534 12.34 6.26 -18.70
N GLY A 535 12.71 6.71 -19.90
CA GLY A 535 13.46 7.95 -20.17
C GLY A 535 14.98 7.76 -20.12
N PHE A 536 15.71 8.42 -21.03
CA PHE A 536 17.16 8.24 -21.15
C PHE A 536 17.94 8.73 -19.91
N PHE A 537 17.51 9.81 -19.26
CA PHE A 537 18.21 10.38 -18.09
C PHE A 537 17.58 10.02 -16.74
N SER A 538 16.62 9.09 -16.70
CA SER A 538 15.91 8.75 -15.47
C SER A 538 16.78 8.01 -14.45
N ASN A 539 17.59 7.05 -14.90
CA ASN A 539 18.53 6.33 -14.05
C ASN A 539 19.94 6.94 -14.10
N LYS A 540 20.20 7.89 -13.20
CA LYS A 540 21.52 8.53 -13.06
C LYS A 540 22.61 7.54 -12.64
N TRP A 541 22.25 6.45 -11.97
CA TRP A 541 23.23 5.46 -11.50
C TRP A 541 23.82 4.65 -12.65
N VAL A 542 23.04 4.30 -13.67
CA VAL A 542 23.57 3.60 -14.86
C VAL A 542 24.53 4.51 -15.61
N LEU A 543 24.18 5.79 -15.78
CA LEU A 543 25.07 6.76 -16.43
C LEU A 543 26.38 6.92 -15.64
N LEU A 544 26.29 7.06 -14.31
CA LEU A 544 27.45 7.15 -13.45
C LEU A 544 28.30 5.88 -13.52
N ALA A 545 27.69 4.69 -13.49
CA ALA A 545 28.39 3.42 -13.61
C ALA A 545 29.12 3.31 -14.95
N VAL A 546 28.46 3.67 -16.07
CA VAL A 546 29.10 3.70 -17.40
C VAL A 546 30.31 4.65 -17.41
N VAL A 547 30.15 5.88 -16.92
CA VAL A 547 31.26 6.85 -16.86
C VAL A 547 32.43 6.34 -16.00
N ILE A 548 32.14 5.81 -14.80
CA ILE A 548 33.17 5.27 -13.91
C ILE A 548 33.86 4.07 -14.54
N THR A 549 33.12 3.15 -15.17
CA THR A 549 33.68 1.94 -15.79
C THR A 549 34.56 2.27 -16.99
N ILE A 550 34.14 3.21 -17.83
CA ILE A 550 34.97 3.71 -18.94
C ILE A 550 36.22 4.41 -18.39
N GLY A 551 36.08 5.24 -17.35
CA GLY A 551 37.22 5.88 -16.69
C GLY A 551 38.21 4.87 -16.10
N LEU A 552 37.72 3.83 -15.43
CA LEU A 552 38.55 2.73 -14.92
C LEU A 552 39.22 1.95 -16.06
N GLN A 553 38.54 1.77 -17.19
CA GLN A 553 39.12 1.11 -18.36
C GLN A 553 40.22 1.96 -19.00
N VAL A 554 40.03 3.27 -19.10
CA VAL A 554 41.07 4.21 -19.52
C VAL A 554 42.27 4.11 -18.56
N CYS A 555 42.03 4.13 -17.25
CA CYS A 555 43.09 3.91 -16.26
C CYS A 555 43.80 2.56 -16.44
N ALA A 556 43.05 1.48 -16.71
CA ALA A 556 43.58 0.14 -16.94
C ALA A 556 44.52 0.06 -18.15
N VAL A 557 44.28 0.90 -19.17
CA VAL A 557 45.03 0.94 -20.42
C VAL A 557 46.19 1.93 -20.40
N TYR A 558 46.17 2.97 -19.55
CA TYR A 558 47.21 4.02 -19.54
C TYR A 558 48.06 4.11 -18.26
N LEU A 559 47.61 3.58 -17.11
CA LEU A 559 48.41 3.65 -15.88
C LEU A 559 49.45 2.51 -15.82
N PRO A 560 50.76 2.81 -15.61
CA PRO A 560 51.82 1.81 -15.70
C PRO A 560 51.74 0.64 -14.71
N PHE A 561 51.08 0.83 -13.56
CA PHE A 561 50.88 -0.25 -12.59
C PHE A 561 49.71 -1.16 -13.00
N LEU A 562 48.63 -0.60 -13.55
CA LEU A 562 47.49 -1.38 -14.06
C LEU A 562 47.84 -2.10 -15.34
N GLN A 563 48.63 -1.48 -16.23
CA GLN A 563 49.14 -2.15 -17.43
C GLN A 563 49.93 -3.42 -17.10
N ARG A 564 50.74 -3.37 -16.03
CA ARG A 564 51.47 -4.55 -15.54
C ARG A 564 50.54 -5.60 -14.94
N ALA A 565 49.55 -5.19 -14.16
CA ALA A 565 48.61 -6.11 -13.51
C ALA A 565 47.64 -6.79 -14.49
N LEU A 566 47.14 -6.03 -15.48
CA LEU A 566 46.15 -6.47 -16.46
C LEU A 566 46.76 -6.86 -17.82
N HIS A 567 48.09 -6.76 -17.94
CA HIS A 567 48.85 -7.06 -19.16
C HIS A 567 48.35 -6.29 -20.40
N THR A 568 48.03 -5.01 -20.23
CA THR A 568 47.53 -4.13 -21.30
C THR A 568 48.63 -3.23 -21.88
N THR A 569 48.38 -2.67 -23.07
CA THR A 569 49.23 -1.65 -23.71
C THR A 569 48.42 -0.42 -24.10
N ALA A 570 49.07 0.75 -24.19
CA ALA A 570 48.36 1.99 -24.51
C ALA A 570 47.73 1.94 -25.90
N LEU A 571 46.44 2.28 -25.98
CA LEU A 571 45.69 2.35 -27.24
C LEU A 571 45.80 3.76 -27.84
N GLY A 572 45.93 3.84 -29.17
CA GLY A 572 45.88 5.09 -29.91
C GLY A 572 44.45 5.49 -30.27
N TRP A 573 44.31 6.62 -30.96
CA TRP A 573 43.01 7.15 -31.37
C TRP A 573 42.31 6.27 -32.41
N ARG A 574 43.07 5.53 -33.23
CA ARG A 574 42.54 4.63 -34.26
C ARG A 574 41.85 3.42 -33.64
N GLU A 575 42.47 2.84 -32.62
CA GLU A 575 41.95 1.70 -31.87
C GLU A 575 40.62 2.09 -31.18
N TRP A 576 40.59 3.24 -30.51
CA TRP A 576 39.37 3.77 -29.89
C TRP A 576 38.27 4.06 -30.92
N ALA A 577 38.60 4.67 -32.06
CA ALA A 577 37.63 4.92 -33.12
C ALA A 577 37.03 3.63 -33.67
N LEU A 578 37.86 2.59 -33.86
CA LEU A 578 37.39 1.27 -34.30
C LEU A 578 36.44 0.65 -33.27
N ILE A 579 36.83 0.64 -31.99
CA ILE A 579 36.01 0.11 -30.90
C ILE A 579 34.64 0.80 -30.85
N LEU A 580 34.62 2.14 -30.94
CA LEU A 580 33.37 2.90 -30.94
C LEU A 580 32.52 2.63 -32.18
N ALA A 581 33.13 2.46 -33.36
CA ALA A 581 32.44 2.13 -34.60
C ALA A 581 31.76 0.76 -34.53
N VAL A 582 32.42 -0.23 -33.90
CA VAL A 582 31.85 -1.56 -33.66
C VAL A 582 30.81 -1.54 -32.53
N ALA A 583 30.96 -0.66 -31.54
CA ALA A 583 30.03 -0.59 -30.41
C ALA A 583 28.73 0.17 -30.73
N ALA A 584 28.76 1.18 -31.61
CA ALA A 584 27.57 1.99 -31.89
C ALA A 584 26.35 1.21 -32.42
N PRO A 585 26.48 0.22 -33.34
CA PRO A 585 25.34 -0.52 -33.88
C PRO A 585 24.57 -1.32 -32.82
N ILE A 586 25.24 -1.80 -31.76
CA ILE A 586 24.58 -2.63 -30.74
C ILE A 586 23.43 -1.91 -30.05
N TYR A 587 23.56 -0.60 -29.85
CA TYR A 587 22.54 0.24 -29.24
C TYR A 587 21.55 0.75 -30.29
N LEU A 588 22.06 1.27 -31.42
CA LEU A 588 21.21 1.89 -32.43
C LEU A 588 20.22 0.91 -33.07
N LEU A 589 20.68 -0.30 -33.41
CA LEU A 589 19.84 -1.30 -34.07
C LEU A 589 18.78 -1.87 -33.12
N THR A 590 19.17 -2.19 -31.90
CA THR A 590 18.26 -2.77 -30.89
C THR A 590 17.19 -1.79 -30.46
N GLU A 591 17.55 -0.52 -30.22
CA GLU A 591 16.58 0.53 -29.88
C GLU A 591 15.63 0.79 -31.06
N SER A 592 16.13 0.74 -32.30
CA SER A 592 15.30 0.85 -33.50
C SER A 592 14.29 -0.30 -33.61
N ILE A 593 14.74 -1.54 -33.37
CA ILE A 593 13.86 -2.73 -33.36
C ILE A 593 12.78 -2.60 -32.30
N LYS A 594 13.13 -2.17 -31.08
CA LYS A 594 12.17 -1.95 -30.00
C LYS A 594 11.15 -0.88 -30.36
N TRP A 595 11.59 0.20 -30.98
CA TRP A 595 10.71 1.28 -31.40
C TRP A 595 9.70 0.82 -32.47
N VAL A 596 10.14 0.04 -33.46
CA VAL A 596 9.26 -0.57 -34.47
C VAL A 596 8.25 -1.51 -33.81
N ARG A 597 8.70 -2.40 -32.93
CA ARG A 597 7.81 -3.32 -32.20
C ARG A 597 6.78 -2.61 -31.34
N TRP A 598 7.18 -1.54 -30.67
CA TRP A 598 6.29 -0.75 -29.83
C TRP A 598 5.19 -0.07 -30.67
N LYS A 599 5.55 0.53 -31.81
CA LYS A 599 4.57 1.11 -32.75
C LYS A 599 3.58 0.09 -33.31
N ILE A 600 4.01 -1.14 -33.53
CA ILE A 600 3.14 -2.21 -34.02
C ILE A 600 2.15 -2.66 -32.95
N LYS A 601 2.53 -2.66 -31.66
CA LYS A 601 1.65 -3.02 -30.53
C LYS A 601 0.65 -1.93 -30.14
N GLU A 602 0.90 -0.66 -30.47
CA GLU A 602 -0.05 0.44 -30.23
C GLU A 602 -1.17 0.53 -31.29
N ARG A 603 -1.02 -0.15 -32.42
CA ARG A 603 -2.08 -0.33 -33.43
C ARG A 603 -2.82 -1.63 -33.18
#